data_AF-A0A7S2UC58-F1
#
_entry.id   AF-A0A7S2UC58-F1
#
_cell.length_a   1.000
_cell.length_b   1.000
_cell.length_c   1.000
_cell.angle_alpha   90.00
_cell.angle_beta   90.00
_cell.angle_gamma   90.00
#
_symmetry.space_group_name_H-M   'P 1'
#
loop_
_entity.id
_entity.type
_entity.pdbx_description
1 polymer ?
#
loop_
_entity_poly.entity_id
_entity_poly.type
_entity_poly.pdbx_seq_one_letter_code
_entity_poly.pdbx_strand_id
1 'polypeptide(L)'
;MCAKCCSYPNGTALGITVGILATVSFLLSVFATYGCHYVDVDLRIQTPPISGWPDDDDIPWGENTVGFGLYTRESNYWTIDENVDSNYACRDWSERDRDFFFDGPWKAARAMAVISTIFGFAVMVCTFIMPCMRFPRFVLKIMALLLLLAGIFCFLSLVALASDICKDYDCVFSHSAGVAIAAGIMYFITGCVLYMMKEGK
;
A
#
# COMPACT_ATOMS: atom_id res chain seq x y z
N MET A 1 -31.67 1.75 33.56
CA MET A 1 -30.41 2.46 33.25
C MET A 1 -29.29 1.43 33.18
N CYS A 2 -28.67 1.29 32.00
CA CYS A 2 -27.74 0.20 31.63
C CYS A 2 -26.43 0.22 32.41
N ALA A 3 -26.29 -0.64 33.43
CA ALA A 3 -25.02 -0.96 34.08
C ALA A 3 -24.34 -2.23 33.48
N LYS A 4 -24.62 -2.55 32.21
CA LYS A 4 -24.08 -3.74 31.49
C LYS A 4 -23.42 -3.40 30.14
N CYS A 5 -23.01 -2.15 29.92
CA CYS A 5 -22.34 -1.75 28.67
C CYS A 5 -20.80 -1.93 28.69
N CYS A 6 -20.21 -2.52 29.74
CA CYS A 6 -18.76 -2.66 29.85
C CYS A 6 -18.31 -4.06 30.33
N SER A 7 -18.97 -5.13 29.90
CA SER A 7 -18.40 -6.48 30.06
C SER A 7 -17.52 -6.79 28.85
N TYR A 8 -16.30 -6.24 28.84
CA TYR A 8 -15.27 -6.44 27.83
C TYR A 8 -14.89 -7.92 27.70
N PRO A 9 -15.39 -8.64 26.69
CA PRO A 9 -15.35 -10.09 26.72
C PRO A 9 -14.06 -10.68 26.16
N ASN A 10 -13.06 -9.86 25.76
CA ASN A 10 -11.85 -10.31 25.04
C ASN A 10 -10.51 -9.71 25.55
N GLY A 11 -10.44 -9.22 26.79
CA GLY A 11 -9.19 -8.71 27.37
C GLY A 11 -8.85 -7.30 26.90
N THR A 12 -9.22 -6.31 27.71
CA THR A 12 -9.26 -4.87 27.40
C THR A 12 -8.01 -4.31 26.73
N ALA A 13 -6.82 -4.57 27.29
CA ALA A 13 -5.59 -4.00 26.74
C ALA A 13 -5.20 -4.62 25.39
N LEU A 14 -5.22 -5.96 25.29
CA LEU A 14 -4.79 -6.66 24.07
C LEU A 14 -5.72 -6.39 22.88
N GLY A 15 -7.04 -6.35 23.10
CA GLY A 15 -8.00 -6.03 22.03
C GLY A 15 -7.83 -4.61 21.49
N ILE A 16 -7.61 -3.62 22.37
CA ILE A 16 -7.33 -2.23 21.96
C ILE A 16 -6.01 -2.14 21.21
N THR A 17 -4.94 -2.76 21.74
CA THR A 17 -3.63 -2.78 21.08
C THR A 17 -3.71 -3.42 19.69
N VAL A 18 -4.41 -4.55 19.55
CA VAL A 18 -4.64 -5.20 18.26
C VAL A 18 -5.40 -4.30 17.30
N GLY A 19 -6.43 -3.59 17.77
CA GLY A 19 -7.17 -2.64 16.94
C GLY A 19 -6.27 -1.53 16.41
N ILE A 20 -5.44 -0.92 17.28
CA ILE A 20 -4.49 0.12 16.87
C ILE A 20 -3.47 -0.42 15.87
N LEU A 21 -2.89 -1.60 16.14
CA LEU A 21 -1.91 -2.22 15.24
C LEU A 21 -2.54 -2.56 13.88
N ALA A 22 -3.76 -3.10 13.87
CA ALA A 22 -4.50 -3.39 12.64
C ALA A 22 -4.77 -2.11 11.84
N THR A 23 -5.24 -1.04 12.49
CA THR A 23 -5.47 0.25 11.82
C THR A 23 -4.19 0.84 11.24
N VAL A 24 -3.09 0.85 12.01
CA VAL A 24 -1.80 1.36 11.51
C VAL A 24 -1.30 0.53 10.34
N SER A 25 -1.36 -0.81 10.44
CA SER A 25 -0.95 -1.69 9.34
C SER A 25 -1.76 -1.47 8.06
N PHE A 26 -3.08 -1.28 8.21
CA PHE A 26 -3.98 -0.96 7.09
C PHE A 26 -3.65 0.39 6.46
N LEU A 27 -3.48 1.44 7.26
CA LEU A 27 -3.15 2.77 6.75
C LEU A 27 -1.81 2.77 6.01
N LEU A 28 -0.78 2.13 6.57
CA LEU A 28 0.51 1.98 5.88
C LEU A 28 0.35 1.23 4.54
N SER A 29 -0.45 0.17 4.51
CA SER A 29 -0.74 -0.58 3.28
C SER A 29 -1.45 0.27 2.23
N VAL A 30 -2.40 1.13 2.63
CA VAL A 30 -3.06 2.09 1.74
C VAL A 30 -2.07 3.14 1.23
N PHE A 31 -1.26 3.74 2.12
CA PHE A 31 -0.24 4.71 1.73
C PHE A 31 0.79 4.11 0.76
N ALA A 32 1.21 2.86 0.97
CA ALA A 32 2.09 2.16 0.06
C ALA A 32 1.43 1.91 -1.31
N THR A 33 0.14 1.59 -1.33
CA THR A 33 -0.59 1.25 -2.57
C THR A 33 -0.86 2.48 -3.44
N TYR A 34 -1.25 3.61 -2.82
CA TYR A 34 -1.58 4.84 -3.52
C TYR A 34 -0.45 5.87 -3.52
N GLY A 35 0.68 5.50 -2.92
CA GLY A 35 1.90 6.28 -2.94
C GLY A 35 2.45 6.39 -4.36
N CYS A 36 3.08 7.54 -4.60
CA CYS A 36 3.50 8.03 -5.91
C CYS A 36 4.92 7.61 -6.27
N HIS A 37 5.71 7.27 -5.26
CA HIS A 37 7.06 6.74 -5.43
C HIS A 37 7.13 5.35 -4.81
N TYR A 38 6.62 4.37 -5.55
CA TYR A 38 6.84 2.97 -5.24
C TYR A 38 8.22 2.53 -5.74
N VAL A 39 8.58 2.97 -6.94
CA VAL A 39 9.94 2.94 -7.48
C VAL A 39 10.28 4.34 -7.99
N ASP A 40 11.54 4.73 -7.90
CA ASP A 40 12.06 5.94 -8.55
C ASP A 40 12.85 5.51 -9.79
N VAL A 41 12.51 6.03 -10.95
CA VAL A 41 13.15 5.67 -12.22
C VAL A 41 14.16 6.74 -12.60
N ASP A 42 15.44 6.39 -12.77
CA ASP A 42 16.49 7.32 -13.20
C ASP A 42 16.41 7.55 -14.73
N LEU A 43 16.20 8.81 -15.12
CA LEU A 43 16.09 9.23 -16.52
C LEU A 43 17.39 9.81 -17.08
N ARG A 44 18.44 9.99 -16.27
CA ARG A 44 19.73 10.60 -16.69
C ARG A 44 20.43 9.82 -17.80
N ILE A 45 20.14 8.54 -17.93
CA ILE A 45 20.79 7.64 -18.89
C ILE A 45 20.22 7.82 -20.30
N GLN A 46 19.17 8.63 -20.50
CA GLN A 46 18.47 8.71 -21.79
C GLN A 46 18.77 9.95 -22.65
N THR A 47 19.06 9.68 -23.92
CA THR A 47 18.86 10.58 -25.07
C THR A 47 17.36 10.79 -25.34
N PRO A 48 16.92 11.92 -25.95
CA PRO A 48 15.51 12.32 -26.09
C PRO A 48 14.62 11.27 -26.79
N PRO A 49 13.29 11.34 -26.63
CA PRO A 49 12.44 10.20 -26.31
C PRO A 49 12.50 9.10 -27.37
N ILE A 50 12.64 7.87 -26.88
CA ILE A 50 12.46 6.66 -27.70
C ILE A 50 11.03 6.68 -28.22
N SER A 51 10.88 6.56 -29.54
CA SER A 51 9.58 6.44 -30.23
C SER A 51 8.68 5.43 -29.51
N GLY A 52 7.60 5.90 -28.88
CA GLY A 52 6.64 5.04 -28.18
C GLY A 52 6.27 5.48 -26.77
N TRP A 53 7.07 6.33 -26.11
CA TRP A 53 6.59 6.99 -24.89
C TRP A 53 5.36 7.84 -25.21
N PRO A 54 4.36 7.89 -24.31
CA PRO A 54 3.29 8.86 -24.42
C PRO A 54 3.92 10.25 -24.51
N ASP A 55 3.62 11.00 -25.58
CA ASP A 55 3.97 12.43 -25.73
C ASP A 55 3.16 13.29 -24.74
N ASP A 56 3.07 12.87 -23.49
CA ASP A 56 2.42 13.63 -22.43
C ASP A 56 3.45 14.64 -21.90
N ASP A 57 3.20 15.91 -22.20
CA ASP A 57 3.91 17.10 -21.68
C ASP A 57 3.94 17.14 -20.12
N ASP A 58 3.16 16.28 -19.47
CA ASP A 58 2.97 16.18 -18.03
C ASP A 58 4.05 15.36 -17.31
N ILE A 59 4.88 14.59 -18.04
CA ILE A 59 6.00 13.85 -17.46
C ILE A 59 7.13 14.86 -17.15
N PRO A 60 7.75 14.82 -15.94
CA PRO A 60 8.83 15.72 -15.55
C PRO A 60 10.14 15.47 -16.32
N TRP A 61 10.14 15.76 -17.62
CA TRP A 61 11.32 15.70 -18.48
C TRP A 61 12.34 16.75 -18.04
N GLY A 62 13.58 16.32 -17.82
CA GLY A 62 14.66 17.17 -17.29
C GLY A 62 15.00 16.89 -15.82
N GLU A 63 14.18 16.10 -15.13
CA GLU A 63 14.54 15.57 -13.82
C GLU A 63 15.45 14.34 -13.93
N ASN A 64 16.22 14.17 -12.86
CA ASN A 64 17.14 13.05 -12.73
C ASN A 64 16.40 11.74 -12.41
N THR A 65 15.32 11.82 -11.65
CA THR A 65 14.57 10.66 -11.15
C THR A 65 13.08 10.99 -11.09
N VAL A 66 12.21 10.06 -11.49
CA VAL A 66 10.75 10.25 -11.47
C VAL A 66 10.08 9.15 -10.66
N GLY A 67 9.14 9.54 -9.80
CA GLY A 67 8.35 8.63 -8.96
C GLY A 67 7.28 7.87 -9.74
N PHE A 68 7.35 6.55 -9.69
CA PHE A 68 6.37 5.64 -10.26
C PHE A 68 5.67 4.88 -9.12
N GLY A 69 4.38 5.13 -8.94
CA GLY A 69 3.51 4.47 -7.98
C GLY A 69 2.66 3.37 -8.62
N LEU A 70 2.13 2.46 -7.81
CA LEU A 70 1.27 1.37 -8.31
C LEU A 70 -0.01 1.90 -8.99
N TYR A 71 -0.55 3.01 -8.51
CA TYR A 71 -1.79 3.63 -9.01
C TYR A 71 -1.64 5.09 -9.41
N THR A 72 -0.59 5.75 -8.95
CA THR A 72 -0.29 7.14 -9.22
C THR A 72 1.13 7.25 -9.78
N ARG A 73 1.45 8.37 -10.41
CA ARG A 73 2.79 8.73 -10.85
C ARG A 73 3.08 10.18 -10.50
N GLU A 74 4.35 10.51 -10.42
CA GLU A 74 4.79 11.89 -10.35
C GLU A 74 4.55 12.60 -11.69
N SER A 75 4.05 13.83 -11.61
CA SER A 75 3.70 14.67 -12.75
C SER A 75 4.09 16.11 -12.46
N ASN A 76 4.51 16.83 -13.49
CA ASN A 76 4.68 18.28 -13.43
C ASN A 76 3.32 18.95 -13.21
N TYR A 77 3.23 19.92 -12.29
CA TYR A 77 2.01 20.70 -12.04
C TYR A 77 1.80 21.87 -13.04
N TRP A 78 2.52 21.91 -14.16
CA TRP A 78 2.54 23.09 -15.03
C TRP A 78 1.32 23.21 -15.94
N THR A 79 0.25 23.81 -15.42
CA THR A 79 -0.51 24.81 -16.18
C THR A 79 -0.94 25.93 -15.23
N ILE A 80 -0.58 27.18 -15.58
CA ILE A 80 -1.02 28.45 -14.97
C ILE A 80 -0.19 28.93 -13.74
N ASP A 81 1.09 29.26 -13.92
CA ASP A 81 1.71 30.54 -13.48
C ASP A 81 3.25 30.42 -13.47
N GLU A 82 3.92 31.27 -14.26
CA GLU A 82 5.36 31.27 -14.57
C GLU A 82 6.31 31.56 -13.38
N ASN A 83 5.88 31.46 -12.12
CA ASN A 83 6.66 31.90 -10.96
C ASN A 83 6.59 31.00 -9.73
N VAL A 84 6.20 29.72 -9.87
CA VAL A 84 6.21 28.80 -8.73
C VAL A 84 7.20 27.67 -8.96
N ASP A 85 8.28 27.69 -8.17
CA ASP A 85 9.26 26.62 -8.05
C ASP A 85 8.56 25.25 -8.03
N SER A 86 8.85 24.43 -9.06
CA SER A 86 8.64 22.97 -9.14
C SER A 86 7.64 22.36 -8.14
N ASN A 87 6.35 22.58 -8.33
CA ASN A 87 5.33 21.79 -7.63
C ASN A 87 5.17 20.46 -8.37
N TYR A 88 5.60 19.35 -7.76
CA TYR A 88 5.27 18.02 -8.23
C TYR A 88 3.96 17.57 -7.61
N ALA A 89 3.11 16.94 -8.41
CA ALA A 89 1.87 16.37 -7.94
C ALA A 89 1.78 14.90 -8.34
N CYS A 90 1.11 14.13 -7.49
CA CYS A 90 0.84 12.74 -7.76
C CYS A 90 -0.48 12.62 -8.50
N ARG A 91 -0.41 12.10 -9.72
CA ARG A 91 -1.52 11.99 -10.65
C ARG A 91 -1.80 10.54 -10.97
N ASP A 92 -3.07 10.20 -11.17
CA ASP A 92 -3.44 8.87 -11.64
C ASP A 92 -2.89 8.60 -13.04
N TRP A 93 -2.56 7.34 -13.31
CA TRP A 93 -2.09 6.91 -14.63
C TRP A 93 -3.17 7.11 -15.71
N SER A 94 -2.80 7.74 -16.83
CA SER A 94 -3.66 7.82 -18.02
C SER A 94 -3.88 6.43 -18.62
N GLU A 95 -4.98 6.18 -19.34
CA GLU A 95 -5.21 4.86 -19.97
C GLU A 95 -4.08 4.48 -20.92
N ARG A 96 -3.53 5.45 -21.66
CA ARG A 96 -2.40 5.26 -22.56
C ARG A 96 -1.13 4.87 -21.81
N ASP A 97 -0.82 5.56 -20.72
CA ASP A 97 0.36 5.27 -19.90
C ASP A 97 0.27 3.86 -19.31
N ARG A 98 -0.92 3.45 -18.86
CA ARG A 98 -1.14 2.12 -18.30
C ARG A 98 -0.85 1.01 -19.30
N ASP A 99 -1.21 1.19 -20.56
CA ASP A 99 -0.96 0.17 -21.58
C ASP A 99 0.53 0.06 -21.94
N PHE A 100 1.26 1.17 -21.83
CA PHE A 100 2.70 1.20 -22.10
C PHE A 100 3.54 0.67 -20.93
N PHE A 101 3.24 1.11 -19.70
CA PHE A 101 4.05 0.83 -18.51
C PHE A 101 3.60 -0.43 -17.75
N PHE A 102 2.32 -0.83 -17.81
CA PHE A 102 1.84 -1.94 -16.97
C PHE A 102 2.00 -3.28 -17.66
N ASP A 103 3.20 -3.81 -17.54
CA ASP A 103 3.52 -5.19 -17.86
C ASP A 103 2.87 -6.19 -16.88
N GLY A 104 3.08 -7.49 -17.11
CA GLY A 104 2.53 -8.56 -16.28
C GLY A 104 2.88 -8.42 -14.79
N PRO A 105 4.16 -8.29 -14.43
CA PRO A 105 4.61 -8.02 -13.06
C PRO A 105 3.95 -6.80 -12.41
N TRP A 106 3.85 -5.65 -13.09
CA TRP A 106 3.23 -4.46 -12.50
C TRP A 106 1.73 -4.66 -12.26
N LYS A 107 1.01 -5.28 -13.21
CA LYS A 107 -0.40 -5.66 -13.04
C LYS A 107 -0.60 -6.62 -11.87
N ALA A 108 0.29 -7.60 -11.72
CA ALA A 108 0.27 -8.53 -10.60
C ALA A 108 0.51 -7.80 -9.26
N ALA A 109 1.50 -6.91 -9.21
CA ALA A 109 1.81 -6.12 -8.02
C ALA A 109 0.61 -5.30 -7.54
N ARG A 110 -0.08 -4.61 -8.47
CA ARG A 110 -1.31 -3.86 -8.20
C ARG A 110 -2.41 -4.75 -7.61
N ALA A 111 -2.65 -5.90 -8.22
CA ALA A 111 -3.64 -6.86 -7.73
C ALA A 111 -3.30 -7.34 -6.31
N MET A 112 -2.03 -7.69 -6.04
CA MET A 112 -1.60 -8.14 -4.71
C MET A 112 -1.73 -7.03 -3.65
N ALA A 113 -1.38 -5.78 -3.99
CA ALA A 113 -1.56 -4.64 -3.10
C ALA A 113 -3.05 -4.41 -2.75
N VAL A 114 -3.95 -4.51 -3.73
CA VAL A 114 -5.40 -4.40 -3.48
C VAL A 114 -5.93 -5.56 -2.64
N ILE A 115 -5.54 -6.80 -2.92
CA ILE A 115 -5.98 -7.94 -2.10
C ILE A 115 -5.51 -7.78 -0.65
N SER A 116 -4.27 -7.33 -0.46
CA SER A 116 -3.71 -7.03 0.87
C SER A 116 -4.53 -5.97 1.61
N THR A 117 -4.87 -4.86 0.96
CA THR A 117 -5.68 -3.79 1.57
C THR A 117 -7.11 -4.25 1.89
N ILE A 118 -7.74 -5.09 1.04
CA ILE A 118 -9.07 -5.65 1.31
C ILE A 118 -9.06 -6.52 2.58
N PHE A 119 -8.09 -7.41 2.71
CA PHE A 119 -7.97 -8.26 3.91
C PHE A 119 -7.65 -7.43 5.16
N GLY A 120 -6.73 -6.47 5.06
CA GLY A 120 -6.42 -5.53 6.13
C GLY A 120 -7.64 -4.74 6.59
N PHE A 121 -8.43 -4.21 5.64
CA PHE A 121 -9.66 -3.47 5.91
C PHE A 121 -10.71 -4.33 6.63
N ALA A 122 -10.95 -5.55 6.13
CA ALA A 122 -11.92 -6.46 6.73
C ALA A 122 -11.57 -6.76 8.19
N VAL A 123 -10.29 -7.06 8.47
CA VAL A 123 -9.83 -7.31 9.83
C VAL A 123 -9.88 -6.05 10.70
N MET A 124 -9.48 -4.89 10.16
CA MET A 124 -9.58 -3.61 10.86
C MET A 124 -11.02 -3.34 11.32
N VAL A 125 -12.01 -3.48 10.44
CA VAL A 125 -13.44 -3.31 10.79
C VAL A 125 -13.86 -4.30 11.88
N CYS A 126 -13.46 -5.56 11.78
CA CYS A 126 -13.74 -6.56 12.82
C CYS A 126 -13.08 -6.21 14.16
N THR A 127 -11.88 -5.63 14.16
CA THR A 127 -11.22 -5.18 15.40
C THR A 127 -11.90 -3.97 16.04
N PHE A 128 -12.54 -3.08 15.26
CA PHE A 128 -13.32 -1.96 15.81
C PHE A 128 -14.58 -2.39 16.55
N ILE A 129 -15.20 -3.51 16.14
CA ILE A 129 -16.39 -4.05 16.81
C ILE A 129 -16.05 -5.03 17.95
N MET A 130 -14.78 -5.45 18.06
CA MET A 130 -14.29 -6.35 19.11
C MET A 130 -14.48 -5.85 20.56
N PRO A 131 -14.43 -4.54 20.85
CA PRO A 131 -14.79 -4.01 22.17
C PRO A 131 -16.27 -4.24 22.51
N CYS A 132 -17.14 -4.27 21.50
CA CYS A 132 -18.60 -4.36 21.65
C CYS A 132 -19.12 -5.81 21.54
N MET A 133 -18.37 -6.70 20.88
CA MET A 133 -18.81 -8.07 20.57
C MET A 133 -17.76 -9.10 20.92
N ARG A 134 -18.20 -10.22 21.48
CA ARG A 134 -17.34 -11.38 21.75
C ARG A 134 -17.17 -12.21 20.48
N PHE A 135 -15.96 -12.24 19.97
CA PHE A 135 -15.59 -13.15 18.88
C PHE A 135 -15.20 -14.54 19.39
N PRO A 136 -15.69 -15.63 18.78
CA PRO A 136 -15.21 -16.97 19.09
C PRO A 136 -13.76 -17.16 18.63
N ARG A 137 -13.00 -18.04 19.29
CA ARG A 137 -11.58 -18.34 18.96
C ARG A 137 -11.35 -18.65 17.49
N PHE A 138 -12.29 -19.38 16.87
CA PHE A 138 -12.19 -19.73 15.47
C PHE A 138 -12.16 -18.49 14.55
N VAL A 139 -12.98 -17.47 14.84
CA VAL A 139 -12.99 -16.22 14.06
C VAL A 139 -11.70 -15.43 14.27
N LEU A 140 -11.19 -15.35 15.51
CA LEU A 140 -9.89 -14.71 15.78
C LEU A 140 -8.75 -15.37 15.00
N LYS A 141 -8.76 -16.70 14.89
CA LYS A 141 -7.77 -17.45 14.08
C LYS A 141 -7.91 -17.19 12.58
N ILE A 142 -9.14 -17.07 12.06
CA ILE A 142 -9.36 -16.68 10.66
C ILE A 142 -8.84 -15.26 10.43
N MET A 143 -9.14 -14.31 11.31
CA MET A 143 -8.65 -12.94 11.21
C MET A 143 -7.11 -12.89 11.22
N ALA A 144 -6.48 -13.66 12.10
CA ALA A 144 -5.02 -13.79 12.12
C ALA A 144 -4.48 -14.33 10.79
N LEU A 145 -5.08 -15.39 10.24
CA LEU A 145 -4.69 -15.95 8.95
C LEU A 145 -4.87 -14.95 7.80
N LEU A 146 -5.97 -14.19 7.79
CA LEU A 146 -6.21 -13.14 6.79
C LEU A 146 -5.14 -12.05 6.85
N LEU A 147 -4.70 -11.64 8.05
CA LEU A 147 -3.60 -10.68 8.19
C LEU A 147 -2.26 -11.25 7.73
N LEU A 148 -1.98 -12.53 8.01
CA LEU A 148 -0.76 -13.17 7.50
C LEU A 148 -0.76 -13.21 5.96
N LEU A 149 -1.90 -13.56 5.35
CA LEU A 149 -2.06 -13.50 3.90
C LEU A 149 -1.94 -12.07 3.37
N ALA A 150 -2.53 -11.08 4.05
CA ALA A 150 -2.39 -9.67 3.69
C ALA A 150 -0.93 -9.23 3.70
N GLY A 151 -0.15 -9.64 4.71
CA GLY A 151 1.29 -9.40 4.79
C GLY A 151 2.05 -10.03 3.61
N ILE A 152 1.76 -11.30 3.29
CA ILE A 152 2.36 -11.99 2.13
C ILE A 152 2.05 -11.24 0.83
N PHE A 153 0.79 -10.87 0.61
CA PHE A 153 0.40 -10.12 -0.60
C PHE A 153 1.02 -8.72 -0.65
N CYS A 154 1.22 -8.08 0.51
CA CYS A 154 1.95 -6.81 0.59
C CYS A 154 3.41 -6.98 0.14
N PHE A 155 4.10 -8.04 0.58
CA PHE A 155 5.45 -8.34 0.09
C PHE A 155 5.46 -8.74 -1.39
N LEU A 156 4.47 -9.49 -1.86
CA LEU A 156 4.35 -9.84 -3.28
C LEU A 156 4.07 -8.62 -4.17
N SER A 157 3.58 -7.50 -3.63
CA SER A 157 3.48 -6.26 -4.40
C SER A 157 4.84 -5.70 -4.83
N LEU A 158 5.94 -6.10 -4.16
CA LEU A 158 7.30 -5.74 -4.56
C LEU A 158 7.73 -6.39 -5.89
N VAL A 159 6.93 -7.32 -6.44
CA VAL A 159 7.18 -7.86 -7.78
C VAL A 159 7.14 -6.79 -8.87
N ALA A 160 6.59 -5.59 -8.58
CA ALA A 160 6.71 -4.41 -9.45
C ALA A 160 8.16 -4.07 -9.82
N LEU A 161 9.13 -4.34 -8.92
CA LEU A 161 10.56 -4.15 -9.18
C LEU A 161 11.12 -5.10 -10.26
N ALA A 162 10.42 -6.18 -10.56
CA ALA A 162 10.78 -7.11 -11.63
C ALA A 162 10.11 -6.76 -12.97
N SER A 163 9.40 -5.63 -13.04
CA SER A 163 8.78 -5.15 -14.27
C SER A 163 9.81 -4.81 -15.34
N ASP A 164 9.37 -4.84 -16.59
CA ASP A 164 10.18 -4.48 -17.76
C ASP A 164 10.65 -3.02 -17.68
N ILE A 165 9.88 -2.11 -17.06
CA ILE A 165 10.36 -0.75 -16.74
C ILE A 165 11.65 -0.80 -15.91
N CYS A 166 11.71 -1.65 -14.89
CA CYS A 166 12.91 -1.75 -14.06
C CYS A 166 14.01 -2.62 -14.65
N LYS A 167 13.78 -3.24 -15.81
CA LYS A 167 14.82 -3.89 -16.61
C LYS A 167 15.42 -2.95 -17.64
N ASP A 168 14.56 -2.15 -18.26
CA ASP A 168 14.92 -1.21 -19.33
C ASP A 168 15.45 0.12 -18.77
N TYR A 169 15.09 0.46 -17.53
CA TYR A 169 15.47 1.69 -16.83
C TYR A 169 16.04 1.35 -15.44
N ASP A 170 16.95 2.18 -14.94
CA ASP A 170 17.52 2.00 -13.60
C ASP A 170 16.49 2.42 -12.55
N CYS A 171 15.81 1.41 -11.97
CA CYS A 171 14.84 1.60 -10.90
C CYS A 171 15.52 1.55 -9.54
N VAL A 172 15.33 2.59 -8.74
CA VAL A 172 15.70 2.65 -7.33
C VAL A 172 14.48 2.37 -6.46
N PHE A 173 14.71 1.60 -5.40
CA PHE A 173 13.72 1.36 -4.37
C PHE A 173 13.35 2.67 -3.65
N SER A 174 12.06 3.02 -3.63
CA SER A 174 11.59 4.28 -3.04
C SER A 174 10.77 4.09 -1.77
N HIS A 175 10.30 5.20 -1.20
CA HIS A 175 9.67 5.26 0.10
C HIS A 175 8.37 4.46 0.17
N SER A 176 7.53 4.44 -0.86
CA SER A 176 6.24 3.72 -0.80
C SER A 176 6.44 2.20 -0.77
N ALA A 177 7.47 1.67 -1.45
CA ALA A 177 7.85 0.28 -1.32
C ALA A 177 8.41 -0.03 0.09
N GLY A 178 9.16 0.91 0.69
CA GLY A 178 9.58 0.83 2.10
C GLY A 178 8.40 0.75 3.06
N VAL A 179 7.38 1.58 2.83
CA VAL A 179 6.13 1.58 3.59
C VAL A 179 5.36 0.26 3.37
N ALA A 180 5.39 -0.32 2.17
CA ALA A 180 4.79 -1.64 1.90
C ALA A 180 5.43 -2.74 2.74
N ILE A 181 6.76 -2.74 2.86
CA ILE A 181 7.50 -3.68 3.71
C ILE A 181 7.09 -3.49 5.17
N ALA A 182 7.06 -2.26 5.66
CA ALA A 182 6.66 -1.95 7.02
C ALA A 182 5.21 -2.39 7.31
N ALA A 183 4.29 -2.15 6.37
CA ALA A 183 2.90 -2.61 6.45
C ALA A 183 2.82 -4.14 6.51
N GLY A 184 3.57 -4.84 5.66
CA GLY A 184 3.67 -6.30 5.66
C GLY A 184 4.12 -6.84 7.01
N ILE A 185 5.22 -6.32 7.58
CA ILE A 185 5.73 -6.72 8.90
C ILE A 185 4.67 -6.46 9.99
N MET A 186 4.01 -5.30 9.94
CA MET A 186 2.96 -4.95 10.91
C MET A 186 1.75 -5.86 10.82
N TYR A 187 1.33 -6.28 9.62
CA TYR A 187 0.30 -7.30 9.44
C TYR A 187 0.70 -8.64 10.07
N PHE A 188 1.95 -9.07 9.90
CA PHE A 188 2.47 -10.29 10.53
C PHE A 188 2.43 -10.20 12.06
N ILE A 189 2.93 -9.10 12.64
CA ILE A 189 2.92 -8.88 14.09
C ILE A 189 1.48 -8.89 14.61
N THR A 190 0.57 -8.16 13.95
CA THR A 190 -0.84 -8.06 14.36
C THR A 190 -1.53 -9.42 14.28
N GLY A 191 -1.28 -10.18 13.21
CA GLY A 191 -1.78 -11.55 13.05
C GLY A 191 -1.30 -12.49 14.16
N CYS A 192 -0.02 -12.42 14.52
CA CYS A 192 0.54 -13.19 15.64
C CYS A 192 -0.11 -12.84 16.98
N VAL A 193 -0.31 -11.54 17.26
CA VAL A 193 -0.98 -11.11 18.49
C VAL A 193 -2.42 -11.62 18.53
N LEU A 194 -3.18 -11.49 17.43
CA LEU A 194 -4.55 -12.02 17.31
C LEU A 194 -4.61 -13.53 17.52
N TYR A 195 -3.64 -14.27 16.99
CA TYR A 195 -3.57 -15.72 17.15
C TYR A 195 -3.34 -16.15 18.60
N MET A 196 -2.57 -15.35 19.37
CA MET A 196 -2.29 -15.61 20.78
C MET A 196 -3.44 -15.19 21.72
N MET A 197 -4.42 -14.42 21.26
CA MET A 197 -5.55 -14.00 22.07
C MET A 197 -6.40 -15.22 22.51
N LYS A 198 -6.66 -15.32 23.81
CA LYS A 198 -7.60 -16.30 24.37
C LYS A 198 -9.00 -15.69 24.38
N GLU A 199 -10.03 -16.51 24.17
CA GLU A 199 -11.41 -16.12 24.48
C GLU A 199 -11.45 -15.54 25.90
N GLY A 200 -11.86 -14.28 26.05
CA GLY A 200 -12.06 -13.73 27.39
C GLY A 200 -13.24 -14.46 28.03
N LYS A 201 -13.11 -14.82 29.31
CA LYS A 201 -14.11 -15.63 30.01
C LYS A 201 -15.42 -14.86 30.19
#